data_AF-A0A950BAU2-F1
#
_entry.id   AF-A0A950BAU2-F1
#
_cell.length_a   1.000
_cell.length_b   1.000
_cell.length_c   1.000
_cell.angle_alpha   90.00
_cell.angle_beta   90.00
_cell.angle_gamma   90.00
#
_symmetry.space_group_name_H-M   'P 1'
#
loop_
_entity.id
_entity.type
_entity.pdbx_description
1 polymer ?
#
loop_
_entity_poly.entity_id
_entity_poly.type
_entity_poly.pdbx_seq_one_letter_code
_entity_poly.pdbx_strand_id
1 'polypeptide(L)'
;MRIYEKYFARQVYLTFIFILFAFSGLFFFFDLINELNSVGHGNYKFQYAVLRVALQAPSRLYEIIPVAALIAAIYVFAQMAANSEYTIFRVSGLATNQALRSLLKIGIPLVLLTYLIGEVVGPYTDQLSERVRLEALGSAVSSDFQSGVWVK
;
A
#
# COMPACT_ATOMS: atom_id res chain seq x y z
N MET A 1 7.38 -0.40 26.21
CA MET A 1 8.48 -0.59 25.24
C MET A 1 9.78 -0.11 25.85
N ARG A 2 10.84 -0.92 25.79
CA ARG A 2 12.21 -0.55 26.17
C ARG A 2 12.77 0.47 25.16
N ILE A 3 13.84 1.19 25.52
CA ILE A 3 14.37 2.30 24.70
C ILE A 3 14.83 1.82 23.31
N TYR A 4 15.52 0.67 23.23
CA TYR A 4 15.94 0.09 21.95
C TYR A 4 14.76 -0.31 21.07
N GLU A 5 13.65 -0.80 21.66
CA GLU A 5 12.43 -1.15 20.91
C GLU A 5 11.82 0.09 20.26
N LYS A 6 11.80 1.23 20.97
CA LYS A 6 11.30 2.50 20.42
C LYS A 6 12.19 3.04 19.31
N TYR A 7 13.50 2.95 19.48
CA TYR A 7 14.47 3.36 18.45
C TYR A 7 14.27 2.55 17.16
N PHE A 8 14.21 1.23 17.32
CA PHE A 8 14.04 0.31 16.22
C PHE A 8 12.69 0.50 15.52
N ALA A 9 11.60 0.64 16.29
CA ALA A 9 10.28 0.94 15.75
C ALA A 9 10.26 2.26 14.96
N ARG A 10 10.90 3.31 15.48
CA ARG A 10 10.97 4.62 14.80
C ARG A 10 11.68 4.53 13.46
N GLN A 11 12.81 3.83 13.39
CA GLN A 11 13.51 3.64 12.12
C GLN A 11 12.65 2.86 11.12
N VAL A 12 12.08 1.72 11.53
CA VAL A 12 11.24 0.89 10.68
C VAL A 12 10.04 1.68 10.14
N TYR A 13 9.31 2.40 11.00
CA TYR A 13 8.14 3.17 10.56
C TYR A 13 8.50 4.35 9.65
N LEU A 14 9.60 5.06 9.92
CA LEU A 14 10.04 6.17 9.05
C LEU A 14 10.43 5.66 7.67
N THR A 15 11.23 4.60 7.61
CA THR A 15 11.64 3.98 6.34
C THR A 15 10.42 3.40 5.60
N PHE A 16 9.51 2.75 6.32
CA PHE A 16 8.27 2.20 5.76
C PHE A 16 7.40 3.29 5.12
N ILE A 17 7.12 4.37 5.85
CA ILE A 17 6.32 5.50 5.34
C ILE A 17 6.99 6.13 4.12
N PHE A 18 8.32 6.29 4.15
CA PHE A 18 9.07 6.84 3.03
C PHE A 18 8.96 5.96 1.77
N ILE A 19 9.15 4.65 1.91
CA ILE A 19 9.02 3.70 0.79
C ILE A 19 7.59 3.68 0.27
N LEU A 20 6.61 3.62 1.17
CA LEU A 20 5.19 3.60 0.82
C LEU A 20 4.80 4.87 0.05
N PHE A 21 5.27 6.04 0.49
CA PHE A 21 5.07 7.30 -0.22
C PHE A 21 5.71 7.29 -1.61
N ALA A 22 6.97 6.86 -1.72
CA ALA A 22 7.68 6.80 -2.99
C ALA A 22 7.01 5.86 -4.00
N PHE A 23 6.64 4.64 -3.56
CA PHE A 23 5.95 3.68 -4.40
C PHE A 23 4.54 4.15 -4.75
N SER A 24 3.79 4.71 -3.81
CA SER A 24 2.46 5.25 -4.07
C SER A 24 2.48 6.37 -5.12
N GLY A 25 3.47 7.27 -5.07
CA GLY A 25 3.63 8.31 -6.09
C GLY A 25 3.96 7.75 -7.47
N LEU A 26 4.84 6.74 -7.52
CA LEU A 26 5.20 6.05 -8.76
C LEU A 26 4.00 5.34 -9.39
N PHE A 27 3.25 4.56 -8.61
CA PHE A 27 2.05 3.85 -9.08
C PHE A 27 0.95 4.83 -9.50
N PHE A 28 0.72 5.90 -8.73
CA PHE A 28 -0.23 6.95 -9.11
C PHE A 28 0.11 7.55 -10.48
N PHE A 29 1.39 7.80 -10.75
CA PHE A 29 1.83 8.32 -12.04
C PHE A 29 1.61 7.31 -13.19
N PHE A 30 1.95 6.03 -12.97
CA PHE A 30 1.72 4.98 -13.98
C PHE A 30 0.24 4.74 -14.26
N ASP A 31 -0.60 4.69 -13.22
CA ASP A 31 -2.03 4.53 -13.36
C ASP A 31 -2.65 5.72 -14.11
N LEU A 32 -2.17 6.95 -13.85
CA LEU A 32 -2.60 8.14 -14.59
C LEU A 32 -2.20 8.09 -16.07
N ILE A 33 -0.98 7.65 -16.39
CA ILE A 33 -0.55 7.45 -17.79
C ILE A 33 -1.41 6.39 -18.48
N ASN A 34 -1.71 5.28 -17.79
CA ASN A 34 -2.55 4.24 -18.34
C ASN A 34 -3.97 4.75 -18.64
N GLU A 35 -4.52 5.55 -17.71
CA GLU A 35 -5.87 6.10 -17.84
C GLU A 35 -5.95 7.22 -18.90
N LEU A 36 -4.85 7.95 -19.15
CA LEU A 36 -4.76 8.95 -20.22
C LEU A 36 -5.06 8.36 -21.61
N ASN A 37 -4.77 7.08 -21.86
CA ASN A 37 -5.13 6.43 -23.12
C ASN A 37 -6.65 6.29 -23.31
N SER A 38 -7.42 6.31 -22.23
CA SER A 38 -8.89 6.25 -22.26
C SER A 38 -9.53 7.65 -22.32
N VAL A 39 -8.75 8.71 -22.10
CA VAL A 39 -9.22 10.10 -22.16
C VAL A 39 -9.47 10.48 -23.62
N GLY A 40 -10.70 10.96 -23.89
CA GLY A 40 -11.14 11.29 -25.24
C GLY A 40 -12.08 10.25 -25.89
N HIS A 41 -12.28 9.09 -25.27
CA HIS A 41 -13.35 8.16 -25.66
C HIS A 41 -14.67 8.53 -24.95
N GLY A 42 -15.65 9.05 -25.69
CA GLY A 42 -16.94 9.47 -25.15
C GLY A 42 -16.88 10.78 -24.35
N ASN A 43 -17.48 10.82 -23.16
CA ASN A 43 -17.50 11.99 -22.26
C ASN A 43 -16.37 11.96 -21.20
N TYR A 44 -15.39 11.07 -21.36
CA TYR A 44 -14.33 10.82 -20.39
C TYR A 44 -13.25 11.92 -20.43
N LYS A 45 -13.40 12.89 -19.53
CA LYS A 45 -12.46 14.02 -19.35
C LYS A 45 -11.31 13.66 -18.41
N PHE A 46 -10.20 14.40 -18.52
CA PHE A 46 -9.01 14.27 -17.65
C PHE A 46 -9.34 14.29 -16.14
N GLN A 47 -10.35 15.06 -15.73
CA GLN A 47 -10.80 15.12 -14.33
C GLN A 47 -11.31 13.75 -13.82
N TYR A 48 -12.00 12.99 -14.66
CA TYR A 48 -12.46 11.64 -14.31
C TYR A 48 -11.31 10.65 -14.21
N ALA A 49 -10.27 10.80 -15.05
CA ALA A 49 -9.06 9.99 -14.94
C ALA A 49 -8.35 10.23 -13.59
N VAL A 50 -8.15 11.48 -13.19
CA VAL A 50 -7.55 11.82 -11.89
C VAL A 50 -8.39 11.30 -10.73
N LEU A 51 -9.71 11.47 -10.79
CA LEU A 51 -10.64 10.97 -9.77
C LEU A 51 -10.54 9.45 -9.67
N ARG A 52 -10.58 8.74 -10.81
CA ARG A 52 -10.50 7.28 -10.84
C ARG A 52 -9.19 6.76 -10.25
N VAL A 53 -8.06 7.36 -10.60
CA VAL A 53 -6.74 6.97 -10.06
C VAL A 53 -6.66 7.27 -8.56
N ALA A 54 -7.23 8.39 -8.10
CA ALA A 54 -7.32 8.69 -6.67
C ALA A 54 -8.19 7.68 -5.91
N LEU A 55 -9.28 7.19 -6.52
CA LEU A 55 -10.08 6.09 -5.99
C LEU A 55 -9.35 4.73 -6.05
N GLN A 56 -8.44 4.50 -6.98
CA GLN A 56 -7.66 3.25 -6.99
C GLN A 56 -6.48 3.27 -6.01
N ALA A 57 -6.05 4.45 -5.56
CA ALA A 57 -4.91 4.60 -4.67
C ALA A 57 -4.97 3.74 -3.39
N PRO A 58 -6.10 3.63 -2.66
CA PRO A 58 -6.17 2.79 -1.46
C PRO A 58 -5.96 1.30 -1.74
N SER A 59 -6.51 0.80 -2.84
CA SER A 59 -6.33 -0.59 -3.28
C SER A 59 -4.87 -0.86 -3.68
N ARG A 60 -4.24 0.08 -4.38
CA ARG A 60 -2.79 0.03 -4.67
C ARG A 60 -1.94 0.03 -3.40
N LEU A 61 -2.29 0.86 -2.42
CA LEU A 61 -1.57 0.88 -1.15
C LEU A 61 -1.63 -0.48 -0.45
N TYR A 62 -2.77 -1.16 -0.48
CA TYR A 62 -2.90 -2.52 0.08
C TYR A 62 -1.93 -3.51 -0.58
N GLU A 63 -1.78 -3.47 -1.91
CA GLU A 63 -0.83 -4.32 -2.64
C GLU A 63 0.64 -3.98 -2.28
N ILE A 64 0.94 -2.71 -2.04
CA ILE A 64 2.30 -2.21 -1.81
C ILE A 64 2.77 -2.42 -0.37
N ILE A 65 1.87 -2.33 0.63
CA ILE A 65 2.24 -2.36 2.06
C ILE A 65 3.12 -3.57 2.44
N PRO A 66 2.81 -4.83 2.08
CA PRO A 66 3.65 -5.97 2.45
C PRO A 66 5.07 -5.88 1.89
N VAL A 67 5.19 -5.42 0.63
CA VAL A 67 6.48 -5.23 -0.04
C VAL A 67 7.26 -4.09 0.61
N ALA A 68 6.60 -2.97 0.88
CA ALA A 68 7.21 -1.83 1.57
C ALA A 68 7.69 -2.19 2.98
N ALA A 69 6.91 -3.00 3.72
CA ALA A 69 7.29 -3.47 5.06
C ALA A 69 8.53 -4.38 5.02
N LEU A 70 8.61 -5.28 4.04
CA LEU A 70 9.76 -6.15 3.83
C LEU A 70 11.02 -5.32 3.54
N ILE A 71 10.95 -4.40 2.57
CA ILE A 71 12.08 -3.57 2.17
C ILE A 71 12.51 -2.67 3.34
N ALA A 72 11.57 -2.08 4.08
CA ALA A 72 11.87 -1.25 5.23
C ALA A 72 12.61 -2.03 6.32
N ALA A 73 12.14 -3.24 6.65
CA ALA A 73 12.80 -4.09 7.64
C ALA A 73 14.23 -4.44 7.21
N ILE A 74 14.42 -4.90 5.96
CA ILE A 74 15.74 -5.24 5.43
C ILE A 74 16.67 -4.02 5.46
N TYR A 75 16.19 -2.87 5.00
CA TYR A 75 16.97 -1.63 4.98
C TYR A 75 17.41 -1.22 6.38
N VAL A 76 16.51 -1.20 7.36
CA VAL A 76 16.86 -0.81 8.73
C VAL A 76 17.85 -1.80 9.35
N PHE A 77 17.64 -3.10 9.18
CA PHE A 77 18.61 -4.10 9.67
C PHE A 77 19.98 -3.97 9.00
N ALA A 78 20.01 -3.76 7.68
CA ALA A 78 21.24 -3.54 6.94
C ALA A 78 21.97 -2.28 7.44
N GLN A 79 21.24 -1.20 7.69
CA GLN A 79 21.80 0.04 8.21
C GLN A 79 22.37 -0.12 9.62
N MET A 80 21.63 -0.80 10.50
CA MET A 80 22.11 -1.09 11.86
C MET A 80 23.32 -2.04 11.88
N ALA A 81 23.39 -2.97 10.93
CA ALA A 81 24.55 -3.84 10.77
C ALA A 81 25.76 -3.06 10.25
N ALA A 82 25.58 -2.18 9.26
CA ALA A 82 26.64 -1.33 8.71
C ALA A 82 27.21 -0.36 9.75
N ASN A 83 26.35 0.25 10.57
CA ASN A 83 26.74 1.14 11.66
C ASN A 83 27.23 0.39 12.92
N SER A 84 27.30 -0.94 12.90
CA SER A 84 27.61 -1.79 14.07
C SER A 84 26.68 -1.62 15.27
N GLU A 85 25.53 -0.94 15.13
CA GLU A 85 24.53 -0.74 16.20
C GLU A 85 23.94 -2.06 16.67
N TYR A 86 23.65 -2.99 15.75
CA TYR A 86 23.13 -4.31 16.09
C TYR A 86 24.16 -5.14 16.87
N THR A 87 25.44 -5.01 16.51
CA THR A 87 26.55 -5.65 17.23
C THR A 87 26.65 -5.12 18.66
N ILE A 88 26.54 -3.80 18.85
CA ILE A 88 26.53 -3.18 20.17
C ILE A 88 25.38 -3.74 21.02
N PHE A 89 24.16 -3.82 20.49
CA PHE A 89 23.04 -4.40 21.23
C PHE A 89 23.30 -5.85 21.65
N ARG A 90 23.88 -6.68 20.78
CA ARG A 90 24.22 -8.07 21.12
C ARG A 90 25.27 -8.17 22.23
N VAL A 91 26.34 -7.38 22.16
CA VAL A 91 27.40 -7.36 23.18
C VAL A 91 26.88 -6.82 24.51
N SER A 92 25.88 -5.92 24.47
CA SER A 92 25.18 -5.38 25.64
C SER A 92 24.23 -6.39 26.32
N GLY A 93 24.18 -7.64 25.86
CA GLY A 93 23.35 -8.70 26.43
C GLY A 93 21.97 -8.86 25.77
N LEU A 94 21.71 -8.22 24.62
CA LEU A 94 20.45 -8.41 23.90
C LEU A 94 20.46 -9.74 23.13
N ALA A 95 19.70 -10.70 23.64
CA ALA A 95 19.54 -12.00 22.98
C ALA A 95 18.77 -11.86 21.64
N THR A 96 19.15 -12.65 20.63
CA THR A 96 18.51 -12.66 19.31
C THR A 96 16.99 -12.89 19.39
N ASN A 97 16.53 -13.77 20.28
CA ASN A 97 15.10 -14.00 20.49
C ASN A 97 14.37 -12.77 21.03
N GLN A 98 15.03 -11.91 21.82
CA GLN A 98 14.43 -10.66 22.30
C GLN A 98 14.31 -9.64 21.16
N ALA A 99 15.32 -9.56 20.28
CA ALA A 99 15.24 -8.73 19.07
C ALA A 99 14.09 -9.18 18.16
N LEU A 100 13.99 -10.48 17.91
CA LEU A 100 12.92 -11.06 17.08
C LEU A 100 11.53 -10.77 17.65
N ARG A 101 11.32 -10.97 18.96
CA ARG A 101 10.05 -10.61 19.63
C ARG A 101 9.75 -9.12 19.53
N SER A 102 10.77 -8.27 19.57
CA SER A 102 10.59 -6.81 19.41
C SER A 102 10.15 -6.46 18.00
N LEU A 103 10.76 -7.08 16.98
CA LEU A 103 10.35 -6.92 15.59
C LEU A 103 8.90 -7.38 15.35
N LEU A 104 8.50 -8.54 15.91
CA LEU A 104 7.13 -9.03 15.80
C LEU A 104 6.12 -8.04 16.41
N LYS A 105 6.43 -7.45 17.58
CA LYS A 105 5.58 -6.41 18.18
C LYS A 105 5.44 -5.16 17.30
N ILE A 106 6.51 -4.77 16.60
CA ILE A 106 6.50 -3.64 15.67
C ILE A 106 5.68 -3.96 14.41
N GLY A 107 5.70 -5.22 13.98
CA GLY A 107 4.91 -5.73 12.85
C GLY A 107 3.40 -5.78 13.10
N ILE A 108 2.95 -6.03 14.34
CA ILE A 108 1.51 -6.14 14.66
C ILE A 108 0.71 -4.91 14.20
N PRO A 109 1.10 -3.65 14.52
CA PRO A 109 0.43 -2.47 14.00
C PRO A 109 0.37 -2.39 12.48
N LEU A 110 1.42 -2.82 11.77
CA LEU A 110 1.45 -2.83 10.30
C LEU A 110 0.45 -3.84 9.74
N VAL A 111 0.37 -5.04 10.34
CA VAL A 111 -0.59 -6.07 9.93
C VAL A 111 -2.02 -5.59 10.15
N LEU A 112 -2.31 -5.00 11.32
CA LEU A 112 -3.64 -4.42 11.61
C LEU A 112 -4.01 -3.32 10.63
N LEU A 113 -3.06 -2.42 10.31
CA LEU A 113 -3.27 -1.38 9.32
C LEU A 113 -3.53 -1.96 7.92
N THR A 114 -2.77 -2.97 7.51
CA THR A 114 -2.95 -3.67 6.22
C THR A 114 -4.33 -4.32 6.15
N TYR A 115 -4.75 -4.97 7.23
CA TYR A 115 -6.04 -5.62 7.35
C TYR A 115 -7.20 -4.62 7.23
N LEU A 116 -7.12 -3.50 7.95
CA LEU A 116 -8.14 -2.44 7.90
C LEU A 116 -8.28 -1.84 6.50
N ILE A 117 -7.16 -1.60 5.81
CA ILE A 117 -7.18 -1.07 4.44
C ILE A 117 -7.74 -2.12 3.48
N GLY A 118 -7.32 -3.38 3.60
CA GLY A 118 -7.73 -4.44 2.68
C GLY A 118 -9.20 -4.85 2.81
N GLU A 119 -9.70 -4.99 4.03
CA GLU A 119 -11.05 -5.51 4.26
C GLU A 119 -12.12 -4.42 4.16
N VAL A 120 -11.81 -3.20 4.61
CA VAL A 120 -12.77 -2.11 4.59
C VAL A 120 -12.53 -1.27 3.34
N VAL A 121 -11.37 -0.64 3.22
CA VAL A 121 -11.16 0.43 2.23
C VAL A 121 -11.08 -0.11 0.80
N GLY A 122 -10.39 -1.22 0.57
CA GLY A 122 -10.23 -1.86 -0.74
C GLY A 122 -11.55 -2.09 -1.47
N PRO A 123 -12.48 -2.93 -0.95
CA PRO A 123 -13.70 -3.27 -1.66
C PRO A 123 -14.62 -2.07 -1.89
N TYR A 124 -14.68 -1.11 -0.95
CA TYR A 124 -15.46 0.11 -1.15
C TYR A 124 -14.90 0.95 -2.29
N THR A 125 -13.58 1.11 -2.36
CA THR A 125 -12.98 2.03 -3.33
C THR A 125 -12.91 1.43 -4.73
N ASP A 126 -12.73 0.12 -4.85
CA ASP A 126 -12.78 -0.59 -6.14
C ASP A 126 -14.18 -0.54 -6.77
N GLN A 127 -15.24 -0.77 -5.97
CA GLN A 127 -16.61 -0.67 -6.44
C GLN A 127 -16.97 0.74 -6.89
N LEU A 128 -16.49 1.76 -6.18
CA LEU A 128 -16.71 3.16 -6.56
C LEU A 128 -15.93 3.53 -7.83
N SER A 129 -14.68 3.06 -7.96
CA SER A 129 -13.85 3.27 -9.16
C SER A 129 -14.54 2.72 -10.41
N GLU A 130 -15.09 1.51 -10.33
CA GLU A 130 -15.77 0.89 -11.47
C GLU A 130 -17.09 1.58 -11.81
N ARG A 131 -17.87 2.00 -10.79
CA ARG A 131 -19.09 2.80 -11.03
C ARG A 131 -18.80 4.11 -11.73
N VAL A 132 -17.78 4.86 -11.27
CA VAL A 132 -17.38 6.15 -11.88
C VAL A 132 -16.98 5.94 -13.34
N ARG A 133 -16.28 4.85 -13.64
CA ARG A 133 -15.88 4.51 -15.01
C ARG A 133 -17.09 4.19 -15.89
N LEU A 134 -18.00 3.33 -15.42
CA LEU A 134 -19.21 2.92 -16.16
C LEU A 134 -20.13 4.12 -16.45
N GLU A 135 -20.32 4.99 -15.45
CA GLU A 135 -21.12 6.20 -15.58
C GLU A 135 -20.49 7.21 -16.55
N ALA A 136 -19.17 7.38 -16.50
CA ALA A 136 -18.46 8.32 -17.37
C ALA A 136 -18.33 7.85 -18.83
N LEU A 137 -18.34 6.53 -19.08
CA LEU A 137 -18.36 5.95 -20.42
C LEU A 137 -19.78 5.92 -21.04
N GLY A 138 -20.81 6.31 -20.29
CA GLY A 138 -22.19 6.37 -20.78
C GLY A 138 -22.85 4.99 -20.96
N SER A 139 -22.20 3.91 -20.52
CA SER A 139 -22.82 2.60 -20.41
C SER A 139 -23.60 2.59 -19.10
N ALA A 140 -24.85 3.07 -19.17
CA ALA A 140 -25.81 2.78 -18.12
C ALA A 140 -25.74 1.29 -17.81
N VAL A 141 -25.76 0.94 -16.53
CA VAL A 141 -25.75 -0.42 -15.94
C VAL A 141 -26.70 -1.41 -16.66
N SER A 142 -27.60 -0.93 -17.52
CA SER A 142 -28.45 -1.70 -18.42
C SER A 142 -27.80 -2.25 -19.71
N SER A 143 -26.62 -1.79 -20.15
CA SER A 143 -26.04 -2.25 -21.43
C SER A 143 -25.19 -3.53 -21.30
N ASP A 144 -24.66 -3.83 -20.11
CA ASP A 144 -23.88 -5.05 -19.85
C ASP A 144 -24.74 -6.30 -19.56
N PHE A 145 -26.06 -6.11 -19.40
CA PHE A 145 -27.03 -7.21 -19.36
C PHE A 145 -27.57 -7.59 -20.75
N GLN A 146 -27.12 -6.95 -21.85
CA GLN A 146 -27.53 -7.35 -23.20
C GLN A 146 -26.86 -8.65 -23.66
N SER A 147 -25.67 -8.99 -23.15
CA SER A 147 -25.11 -10.33 -23.28
C SER A 147 -25.33 -11.10 -21.98
N GLY A 148 -26.30 -12.02 -22.00
CA GLY A 148 -26.78 -12.75 -20.83
C GLY A 148 -25.68 -13.30 -19.90
N VAL A 149 -25.94 -13.20 -18.60
CA VAL A 149 -25.07 -13.73 -17.55
C VAL A 149 -25.33 -15.22 -17.40
N TRP A 150 -24.36 -16.05 -17.79
CA TRP A 150 -24.39 -17.49 -17.50
C TRP A 150 -23.78 -17.74 -16.12
N VAL A 151 -24.62 -18.07 -15.16
CA VAL A 151 -24.23 -18.54 -13.82
C VAL A 151 -24.44 -20.05 -13.79
N LYS A 152 -23.46 -20.80 -13.27
CA LYS A 152 -23.58 -22.23 -13.01
C LYS A 152 -23.83 -22.47 -11.53
#